data_AF-A0ABD3XSV8-F1
#
_entry.id   AF-A0ABD3XSV8-F1
#
_cell.length_a   1.000
_cell.length_b   1.000
_cell.length_c   1.000
_cell.angle_alpha   90.00
_cell.angle_beta   90.00
_cell.angle_gamma   90.00
#
_symmetry.space_group_name_H-M   'P 1'
#
loop_
_entity.id
_entity.type
_entity.pdbx_description
1 polymer ?
#
loop_
_entity_poly.entity_id
_entity_poly.type
_entity_poly.pdbx_seq_one_letter_code
_entity_poly.pdbx_strand_id
1 'polypeptide(L)'
;ADGLRENIVLNPQWMIDVFRSLITAKMFIKQHPTITEEWFEFEETGKLTHKLIDAIWTKEKPDFHDNKEYLLLVMTKLNIIARPMSYTMDGKSVK
;
A
#
# COMPACT_ATOMS: atom_id res chain seq x y z
N ALA A 1 -9.62 -2.46 -16.73
CA ALA A 1 -9.32 -2.37 -15.28
C ALA A 1 -10.61 -2.74 -14.58
N ASP A 2 -10.88 -4.03 -14.57
CA ASP A 2 -12.24 -4.57 -14.46
C ASP A 2 -12.62 -4.98 -13.02
N GLY A 3 -11.68 -4.96 -12.07
CA GLY A 3 -11.94 -5.40 -10.69
C GLY A 3 -12.57 -4.37 -9.72
N LEU A 4 -12.80 -3.12 -10.15
CA LEU A 4 -13.36 -2.08 -9.25
C LEU A 4 -14.88 -2.13 -9.16
N ARG A 5 -15.56 -2.54 -10.24
CA ARG A 5 -17.03 -2.53 -10.32
C ARG A 5 -17.68 -3.68 -9.57
N GLU A 6 -16.90 -4.70 -9.24
CA GLU A 6 -17.35 -5.92 -8.57
C GLU A 6 -17.38 -5.79 -7.04
N ASN A 7 -16.78 -4.72 -6.50
CA ASN A 7 -16.64 -4.49 -5.08
C ASN A 7 -17.35 -3.19 -4.66
N ILE A 8 -18.25 -3.27 -3.69
CA ILE A 8 -19.00 -2.14 -3.14
C ILE A 8 -18.48 -1.82 -1.74
N VAL A 9 -18.08 -0.57 -1.53
CA VAL A 9 -17.61 -0.09 -0.23
C VAL A 9 -18.83 0.34 0.58
N LEU A 10 -19.20 -0.45 1.58
CA LEU A 10 -20.35 -0.18 2.45
C LEU A 10 -20.04 0.88 3.52
N ASN A 11 -18.78 0.98 3.93
CA ASN A 11 -18.33 1.91 4.96
C ASN A 11 -17.14 2.75 4.45
N PRO A 12 -17.35 4.06 4.16
CA PRO A 12 -16.26 4.94 3.76
C PRO A 12 -15.16 5.09 4.81
N GLN A 13 -15.49 5.01 6.10
CA GLN A 13 -14.49 5.11 7.18
C GLN A 13 -13.51 3.94 7.13
N TRP A 14 -13.98 2.74 6.77
CA TRP A 14 -13.11 1.57 6.58
C TRP A 14 -12.05 1.84 5.51
N MET A 15 -12.43 2.50 4.41
CA MET A 15 -11.49 2.90 3.36
C MET A 15 -10.50 3.98 3.82
N ILE A 16 -10.96 4.96 4.61
CA ILE A 16 -10.07 5.96 5.21
C ILE A 16 -9.05 5.31 6.15
N ASP A 17 -9.47 4.31 6.94
CA ASP A 17 -8.57 3.57 7.83
C ASP A 17 -7.48 2.83 7.04
N VAL A 18 -7.82 2.22 5.89
CA VAL A 18 -6.84 1.61 4.98
C VAL A 18 -5.81 2.66 4.52
N PHE A 19 -6.26 3.81 4.04
CA PHE A 19 -5.33 4.85 3.56
C PHE A 19 -4.44 5.37 4.69
N ARG A 20 -5.05 5.60 5.85
CA ARG A 20 -4.36 6.04 7.06
C ARG A 20 -3.28 5.04 7.48
N SER A 21 -3.55 3.75 7.41
CA SER A 21 -2.59 2.71 7.83
C SER A 21 -1.26 2.81 7.07
N LEU A 22 -1.28 3.16 5.78
CA LEU A 22 -0.09 3.30 4.95
C LEU A 22 0.54 4.70 5.05
N ILE A 23 -0.27 5.77 5.15
CA ILE A 23 0.24 7.16 5.23
C ILE A 23 0.85 7.45 6.61
N THR A 24 0.21 6.97 7.67
CA THR A 24 0.64 7.18 9.07
C THR A 24 1.54 6.05 9.58
N ALA A 25 2.02 5.20 8.68
CA ALA A 25 2.68 3.97 9.00
C ALA A 25 3.96 4.15 9.85
N LYS A 26 4.59 5.33 9.79
CA LYS A 26 5.70 5.74 10.68
C LYS A 26 5.37 5.60 12.17
N MET A 27 4.12 5.78 12.58
CA MET A 27 3.70 5.59 13.98
C MET A 27 3.74 4.12 14.43
N PHE A 28 3.65 3.18 13.49
CA PHE A 28 3.69 1.74 13.74
C PHE A 28 5.11 1.21 13.92
N ILE A 29 6.13 1.92 13.38
CA ILE A 29 7.55 1.58 13.54
C ILE A 29 7.94 1.52 15.02
N LYS A 30 7.46 2.46 15.84
CA LYS A 30 7.76 2.51 17.28
C LYS A 30 7.28 1.27 18.04
N GLN A 31 6.36 0.52 17.47
CA GLN A 31 5.77 -0.65 18.11
C GLN A 31 6.42 -1.97 17.63
N HIS A 32 7.21 -1.97 16.54
CA HIS A 32 7.66 -3.20 15.89
C HIS A 32 9.07 -3.14 15.27
N PRO A 33 10.11 -3.58 16.00
CA PRO A 33 11.51 -3.53 15.54
C PRO A 33 11.91 -4.60 14.50
N THR A 34 11.00 -5.50 14.08
CA THR A 34 11.31 -6.60 13.14
C THR A 34 11.16 -6.26 11.66
N ILE A 35 10.65 -5.08 11.31
CA ILE A 35 10.38 -4.65 9.92
C ILE A 35 11.22 -3.40 9.58
N THR A 36 12.23 -3.12 10.40
CA THR A 36 12.93 -1.83 10.43
C THR A 36 13.67 -1.54 9.13
N GLU A 37 14.17 -2.58 8.44
CA GLU A 37 14.89 -2.43 7.16
C GLU A 37 13.95 -2.03 6.02
N GLU A 38 12.82 -2.72 5.84
CA GLU A 38 11.84 -2.35 4.81
C GLU A 38 11.21 -0.98 5.08
N TRP A 39 11.07 -0.61 6.35
CA TRP A 39 10.67 0.73 6.76
C TRP A 39 11.70 1.79 6.40
N PHE A 40 12.98 1.52 6.65
CA PHE A 40 14.05 2.44 6.32
C PHE A 40 14.13 2.67 4.81
N GLU A 41 14.02 1.60 4.01
CA GLU A 41 13.94 1.70 2.54
C GLU A 41 12.72 2.52 2.12
N PHE A 42 11.56 2.33 2.74
CA PHE A 42 10.36 3.12 2.43
C PHE A 42 10.51 4.61 2.79
N GLU A 43 11.10 4.95 3.94
CA GLU A 43 11.34 6.35 4.33
C GLU A 43 12.36 7.03 3.41
N GLU A 44 13.39 6.30 2.99
CA GLU A 44 14.45 6.84 2.14
C GLU A 44 14.01 6.98 0.68
N THR A 45 13.28 6.00 0.15
CA THR A 45 13.00 5.90 -1.30
C THR A 45 11.53 6.16 -1.67
N GLY A 46 10.62 6.13 -0.69
CA GLY A 46 9.17 6.14 -0.93
C GLY A 46 8.62 4.83 -1.52
N LYS A 47 9.46 3.79 -1.64
CA LYS A 47 9.07 2.51 -2.27
C LYS A 47 8.30 1.63 -1.30
N LEU A 48 7.01 1.49 -1.55
CA LEU A 48 6.13 0.62 -0.77
C LEU A 48 6.23 -0.82 -1.27
N THR A 49 6.87 -1.71 -0.50
CA THR A 49 7.00 -3.13 -0.87
C THR A 49 5.79 -3.95 -0.42
N HIS A 50 5.49 -5.05 -1.12
CA HIS A 50 4.40 -5.95 -0.72
C HIS A 50 4.60 -6.52 0.69
N LYS A 51 5.84 -6.86 1.06
CA LYS A 51 6.18 -7.35 2.40
C LYS A 51 5.85 -6.32 3.49
N LEU A 52 6.12 -5.04 3.21
CA LEU A 52 5.79 -3.95 4.12
C LEU A 52 4.27 -3.76 4.27
N ILE A 53 3.54 -3.80 3.15
CA ILE A 53 2.07 -3.73 3.13
C ILE A 53 1.46 -4.88 3.96
N ASP A 54 1.92 -6.11 3.73
CA ASP A 54 1.42 -7.28 4.47
C ASP A 54 1.69 -7.16 5.96
N ALA A 55 2.88 -6.68 6.33
CA ALA A 55 3.22 -6.50 7.73
C ALA A 55 2.38 -5.42 8.43
N ILE A 56 1.96 -4.37 7.72
CA ILE A 56 1.06 -3.33 8.24
C ILE A 56 -0.37 -3.88 8.35
N TRP A 57 -0.89 -4.44 7.26
CA TRP A 57 -2.29 -4.83 7.16
C TRP A 57 -2.64 -6.06 7.99
N THR A 58 -1.73 -7.03 8.10
CA THR A 58 -1.93 -8.20 8.99
C THR A 58 -2.11 -7.78 10.45
N LYS A 59 -1.50 -6.66 10.86
CA LYS A 59 -1.52 -6.17 12.24
C LYS A 59 -2.65 -5.20 12.52
N GLU A 60 -3.01 -4.38 11.54
CA GLU A 60 -4.09 -3.40 11.67
C GLU A 60 -5.46 -4.08 11.73
N LYS A 61 -5.86 -4.75 10.65
CA LYS A 61 -7.11 -5.51 10.58
C LYS A 61 -6.99 -6.65 9.56
N PRO A 62 -7.36 -7.91 9.92
CA PRO A 62 -7.21 -9.06 9.02
C PRO A 62 -7.89 -8.89 7.65
N ASP A 63 -9.03 -8.19 7.62
CA ASP A 63 -9.82 -7.94 6.40
C ASP A 63 -9.14 -7.00 5.39
N PHE A 64 -8.15 -6.20 5.80
CA PHE A 64 -7.33 -5.41 4.87
C PHE A 64 -6.46 -6.31 4.00
N HIS A 65 -5.87 -7.35 4.61
CA HIS A 65 -5.04 -8.31 3.89
C HIS A 65 -5.88 -9.12 2.89
N ASP A 66 -7.08 -9.55 3.29
CA ASP A 66 -7.99 -10.33 2.42
C ASP A 66 -8.41 -9.55 1.16
N ASN A 67 -8.49 -8.21 1.25
CA ASN A 67 -8.90 -7.33 0.15
C ASN A 67 -7.72 -6.62 -0.53
N LYS A 68 -6.49 -7.11 -0.33
CA LYS A 68 -5.25 -6.39 -0.68
C LYS A 68 -5.21 -5.88 -2.12
N GLU A 69 -5.48 -6.74 -3.10
CA GLU A 69 -5.41 -6.39 -4.52
C GLU A 69 -6.42 -5.31 -4.91
N TYR A 70 -7.65 -5.40 -4.38
CA TYR A 70 -8.67 -4.38 -4.59
C TYR A 70 -8.26 -3.04 -3.97
N LEU A 71 -7.76 -3.06 -2.73
CA LEU A 71 -7.33 -1.86 -2.03
C LEU A 71 -6.16 -1.17 -2.74
N LEU A 72 -5.15 -1.91 -3.19
CA LEU A 72 -4.04 -1.36 -3.97
C LEU A 72 -4.52 -0.75 -5.30
N LEU A 73 -5.50 -1.39 -5.95
CA LEU A 73 -6.10 -0.86 -7.17
C LEU A 73 -6.85 0.46 -6.92
N VAL A 74 -7.64 0.54 -5.85
CA VAL A 74 -8.34 1.77 -5.44
C VAL A 74 -7.33 2.88 -5.13
N MET A 75 -6.33 2.59 -4.30
CA MET A 75 -5.31 3.58 -3.92
C MET A 75 -4.51 4.06 -5.12
N THR A 76 -4.24 3.20 -6.09
CA THR A 76 -3.62 3.58 -7.36
C THR A 76 -4.53 4.50 -8.18
N LYS A 77 -5.83 4.21 -8.25
CA LYS A 77 -6.80 5.07 -8.96
C LYS A 77 -6.99 6.44 -8.32
N LEU A 78 -6.87 6.51 -7.01
CA LEU A 78 -6.93 7.75 -6.24
C LEU A 78 -5.58 8.49 -6.21
N ASN A 79 -4.56 7.98 -6.88
CA ASN A 79 -3.20 8.53 -6.90
C ASN A 79 -2.55 8.65 -5.50
N ILE A 80 -2.97 7.81 -4.55
CA ILE A 80 -2.34 7.73 -3.23
C ILE A 80 -1.02 6.96 -3.33
N ILE A 81 -1.00 5.93 -4.17
CA ILE A 81 0.20 5.17 -4.52
C ILE A 81 0.35 5.12 -6.04
N ALA A 82 1.57 4.87 -6.51
CA ALA A 82 1.86 4.66 -7.92
C ALA A 82 2.59 3.33 -8.10
N ARG A 83 2.40 2.69 -9.26
CA ARG A 83 3.26 1.56 -9.64
C ARG A 83 4.67 2.09 -9.90
N PRO A 84 5.71 1.33 -9.54
CA PRO A 84 7.07 1.71 -9.89
C PRO A 84 7.17 1.89 -11.41
N MET A 85 7.74 3.01 -11.84
CA MET A 85 8.11 3.21 -13.24
C MET A 85 9.24 2.23 -13.55
N SER A 86 8.95 1.16 -14.27
CA SER A 86 9.99 0.35 -14.89
C SER A 86 10.60 1.15 -16.02
N TYR A 87 11.88 1.51 -15.93
CA TYR A 87 12.61 2.11 -17.04
C TYR A 87 13.36 1.02 -17.78
N THR A 88 13.27 1.02 -19.11
CA THR A 88 14.18 0.25 -19.95
C THR A 88 15.60 0.82 -19.83
N MET A 89 16.62 0.05 -20.23
CA MET A 89 18.02 0.49 -20.23
C MET A 89 18.27 1.78 -21.05
N ASP A 90 17.38 2.11 -21.99
CA ASP A 90 17.38 3.35 -22.77
C ASP A 90 16.58 4.50 -22.12
N GLY A 91 16.20 4.39 -20.84
CA GLY A 91 15.58 5.46 -20.07
C GLY A 91 14.11 5.73 -20.41
N LYS A 92 13.46 4.85 -21.18
CA LYS A 92 12.02 4.96 -21.49
C LYS A 92 11.20 4.26 -20.43
N SER A 93 10.08 4.86 -20.02
CA SER A 93 9.09 4.19 -19.19
C SER A 93 8.49 3.00 -19.94
N VAL A 94 8.68 1.79 -19.41
CA VAL A 94 7.85 0.63 -19.77
C VAL A 94 6.47 0.93 -19.20
N LYS A 95 5.54 1.23 -20.10
CA LYS A 95 4.14 1.52 -19.78
C LYS A 95 3.37 0.25 -19.46
#